data_AF-A0A7Y5XYA9-F1
#
_entry.id   AF-A0A7Y5XYA9-F1
#
_cell.length_a   1.000
_cell.length_b   1.000
_cell.length_c   1.000
_cell.angle_alpha   90.00
_cell.angle_beta   90.00
_cell.angle_gamma   90.00
#
_symmetry.space_group_name_H-M   'P 1'
#
loop_
_entity.id
_entity.type
_entity.pdbx_description
1 polymer ?
#
loop_
_entity_poly.entity_id
_entity_poly.type
_entity_poly.pdbx_seq_one_letter_code
_entity_poly.pdbx_strand_id
1 'polypeptide(L)'
;MEVEPTLGLMDPNALEVLEFSAIRERLAAAASTELGAELAAALEPSPDPAEVAARQALTTEAIALLEESLEPPLEGIRDVREQVAHAALGGALSPLALRHVADASAG
;
A
#
# COMPACT_ATOMS: atom_id res chain seq x y z
N MET A 1 -8.15 -20.40 -33.56
CA MET A 1 -8.61 -20.60 -32.18
C MET A 1 -8.15 -19.36 -31.43
N GLU A 2 -8.98 -18.33 -31.42
CA GLU A 2 -8.65 -17.10 -30.70
C GLU A 2 -8.90 -17.37 -29.22
N VAL A 3 -7.86 -17.17 -28.42
CA VAL A 3 -7.96 -17.22 -26.97
C VAL A 3 -8.44 -15.84 -26.55
N GLU A 4 -9.72 -15.70 -26.22
CA GLU A 4 -10.19 -14.50 -25.53
C GLU A 4 -9.34 -14.31 -24.27
N PRO A 5 -8.81 -13.09 -24.01
CA PRO A 5 -7.90 -12.90 -22.91
C PRO A 5 -8.69 -13.01 -21.60
N THR A 6 -8.32 -13.97 -20.75
CA THR A 6 -8.88 -14.18 -19.40
C THR A 6 -8.46 -13.06 -18.44
N LEU A 7 -8.88 -11.82 -18.73
CA LEU A 7 -8.68 -10.64 -17.88
C LEU A 7 -9.67 -10.62 -16.69
N GLY A 8 -10.48 -11.65 -16.51
CA GLY A 8 -11.51 -11.70 -15.47
C GLY A 8 -11.04 -12.21 -14.11
N LEU A 9 -10.08 -13.14 -14.08
CA LEU A 9 -9.51 -13.70 -12.85
C LEU A 9 -8.07 -14.16 -13.12
N MET A 10 -7.17 -13.84 -12.19
CA MET A 10 -5.83 -14.43 -12.17
C MET A 10 -5.91 -15.85 -11.61
N ASP A 11 -5.18 -16.77 -12.26
CA ASP A 11 -5.13 -18.17 -11.87
C ASP A 11 -4.39 -18.32 -10.53
N PRO A 12 -5.03 -18.82 -9.45
CA PRO A 12 -4.37 -19.04 -8.16
C PRO A 12 -3.17 -19.98 -8.27
N ASN A 13 -3.23 -20.98 -9.16
CA ASN A 13 -2.12 -21.90 -9.39
C ASN A 13 -0.92 -21.19 -10.05
N ALA A 14 -1.15 -20.15 -10.86
CA ALA A 14 -0.06 -19.32 -11.36
C ALA A 14 0.59 -18.47 -10.24
N LEU A 15 -0.19 -17.97 -9.28
CA LEU A 15 0.34 -17.25 -8.12
C LEU A 15 1.16 -18.15 -7.19
N GLU A 16 0.75 -19.40 -7.00
CA GLU A 16 1.51 -20.42 -6.27
C GLU A 16 2.83 -20.76 -6.99
N VAL A 17 2.78 -21.06 -8.30
CA VAL A 17 3.98 -21.39 -9.11
C VAL A 17 4.98 -20.24 -9.21
N LEU A 18 4.50 -18.98 -9.15
CA LEU A 18 5.34 -17.78 -9.12
C LEU A 18 5.80 -17.37 -7.71
N GLU A 19 5.48 -18.16 -6.68
CA GLU A 19 5.79 -17.89 -5.27
C GLU A 19 5.36 -16.47 -4.82
N PHE A 20 4.18 -16.02 -5.29
CA PHE A 20 3.74 -14.64 -5.10
C PHE A 20 3.56 -14.25 -3.62
N SER A 21 3.26 -15.21 -2.74
CA SER A 21 3.29 -15.02 -1.28
C SER A 21 4.68 -14.62 -0.78
N ALA A 22 5.75 -15.29 -1.21
CA ALA A 22 7.12 -14.97 -0.82
C ALA A 22 7.55 -13.59 -1.36
N ILE A 23 7.02 -13.16 -2.51
CA ILE A 23 7.22 -11.79 -3.02
C ILE A 23 6.55 -10.76 -2.09
N ARG A 24 5.30 -10.99 -1.66
CA ARG A 24 4.56 -10.13 -0.73
C ARG A 24 5.23 -10.07 0.65
N GLU A 25 5.68 -11.19 1.19
CA GLU A 25 6.42 -11.26 2.45
C GLU A 25 7.71 -10.42 2.39
N ARG A 26 8.48 -10.54 1.30
CA ARG A 26 9.70 -9.75 1.09
C ARG A 26 9.41 -8.26 0.92
N LEU A 27 8.32 -7.90 0.26
CA LEU A 27 7.89 -6.50 0.11
C LEU A 27 7.42 -5.91 1.44
N ALA A 28 6.62 -6.66 2.21
CA ALA A 28 6.16 -6.24 3.53
C ALA A 28 7.32 -6.07 4.53
N ALA A 29 8.31 -6.96 4.49
CA ALA A 29 9.53 -6.85 5.30
C ALA A 29 10.43 -5.66 4.92
N ALA A 30 10.24 -5.06 3.74
CA ALA A 30 10.95 -3.86 3.28
C ALA A 30 10.18 -2.55 3.56
N ALA A 31 8.94 -2.62 4.06
CA ALA A 31 8.12 -1.45 4.33
C ALA A 31 8.55 -0.74 5.63
N SER A 32 8.71 0.60 5.57
CA SER A 32 9.08 1.42 6.73
C SER A 32 7.94 1.67 7.73
N THR A 33 6.70 1.25 7.42
CA THR A 33 5.52 1.47 8.26
C THR A 33 4.65 0.21 8.33
N GLU A 34 3.95 0.04 9.45
CA GLU A 34 3.01 -1.10 9.66
C GLU A 34 1.89 -1.10 8.60
N LEU A 35 1.35 0.07 8.26
CA LEU A 35 0.36 0.23 7.18
C LEU A 35 0.94 -0.15 5.81
N GLY A 36 2.20 0.20 5.52
CA GLY A 36 2.88 -0.21 4.29
C GLY A 36 3.08 -1.72 4.22
N ALA A 37 3.40 -2.36 5.34
CA ALA A 37 3.50 -3.82 5.45
C ALA A 37 2.13 -4.50 5.27
N GLU A 38 1.06 -3.96 5.87
CA GLU A 38 -0.33 -4.41 5.64
C GLU A 38 -0.70 -4.33 4.15
N LEU A 39 -0.41 -3.21 3.48
CA LEU A 39 -0.70 -3.01 2.06
C LEU A 39 0.10 -3.94 1.14
N ALA A 40 1.38 -4.17 1.44
CA ALA A 40 2.21 -5.15 0.73
C ALA A 40 1.71 -6.58 0.93
N ALA A 41 1.33 -6.94 2.17
CA ALA A 41 0.72 -8.23 2.47
C ALA A 41 -0.66 -8.40 1.81
N ALA A 42 -1.42 -7.31 1.63
CA ALA A 42 -2.72 -7.28 0.94
C ALA A 42 -2.62 -7.12 -0.59
N LEU A 43 -1.41 -7.02 -1.17
CA LEU A 43 -1.23 -6.76 -2.60
C LEU A 43 -1.67 -7.96 -3.46
N GLU A 44 -2.69 -7.76 -4.29
CA GLU A 44 -3.03 -8.64 -5.42
C GLU A 44 -2.61 -7.98 -6.75
N PRO A 45 -2.26 -8.78 -7.78
CA PRO A 45 -2.04 -8.24 -9.11
C PRO A 45 -3.40 -7.83 -9.73
N SER A 46 -3.40 -6.86 -10.65
CA SER A 46 -4.62 -6.32 -11.26
C SER A 46 -4.72 -6.67 -12.74
N PRO A 47 -5.91 -7.04 -13.26
CA PRO A 47 -6.14 -7.20 -14.68
C PRO A 47 -6.46 -5.88 -15.40
N ASP A 48 -6.71 -4.78 -14.66
CA ASP A 48 -6.98 -3.46 -15.27
C ASP A 48 -5.66 -2.82 -15.74
N PRO A 49 -5.47 -2.60 -17.06
CA PRO A 49 -4.26 -1.97 -17.58
C PRO A 49 -4.04 -0.54 -17.06
N ALA A 50 -5.10 0.19 -16.73
CA ALA A 50 -4.99 1.54 -16.19
C ALA A 50 -4.44 1.53 -14.76
N GLU A 51 -4.93 0.61 -13.93
CA GLU A 51 -4.41 0.41 -12.57
C GLU A 51 -2.95 -0.10 -12.59
N VAL A 52 -2.62 -1.05 -13.47
CA VAL A 52 -1.23 -1.53 -13.64
C VAL A 52 -0.30 -0.38 -14.03
N ALA A 53 -0.68 0.44 -15.02
CA ALA A 53 0.11 1.59 -15.44
C ALA A 53 0.28 2.63 -14.31
N ALA A 54 -0.78 2.92 -13.55
CA ALA A 54 -0.73 3.86 -12.43
C ALA A 54 0.19 3.36 -11.29
N ARG A 55 0.07 2.08 -10.90
CA ARG A 55 0.94 1.46 -9.87
C ARG A 55 2.41 1.43 -10.32
N GLN A 56 2.67 1.18 -11.60
CA GLN A 56 4.03 1.22 -12.16
C GLN A 56 4.60 2.63 -12.17
N ALA A 57 3.85 3.64 -12.62
CA ALA A 57 4.28 5.04 -12.61
C ALA A 57 4.64 5.52 -11.20
N LEU A 58 3.76 5.27 -10.21
CA LEU A 58 4.02 5.59 -8.81
C LEU A 58 5.29 4.92 -8.27
N THR A 59 5.56 3.66 -8.68
CA THR A 59 6.77 2.94 -8.31
C THR A 59 8.01 3.57 -8.95
N THR A 60 7.94 4.00 -10.21
CA THR A 60 9.02 4.72 -10.89
C THR A 60 9.31 6.07 -10.24
N GLU A 61 8.29 6.83 -9.85
CA GLU A 61 8.44 8.09 -9.11
C GLU A 61 9.10 7.87 -7.74
N ALA A 62 8.66 6.86 -6.99
CA ALA A 62 9.27 6.50 -5.71
C ALA A 62 10.75 6.05 -5.83
N ILE A 63 11.10 5.32 -6.89
CA ILE A 63 12.50 4.94 -7.17
C ILE A 63 13.34 6.19 -7.50
N ALA A 64 12.84 7.13 -8.29
CA ALA A 64 13.57 8.37 -8.58
C ALA A 64 13.85 9.19 -7.31
N LEU A 65 12.88 9.27 -6.38
CA LEU A 65 13.08 9.92 -5.08
C LEU A 65 14.16 9.23 -4.22
N LEU A 66 14.23 7.89 -4.23
CA LEU A 66 15.29 7.12 -3.57
C LEU A 66 16.67 7.37 -4.22
N GLU A 67 16.75 7.40 -5.54
CA GLU A 67 17.99 7.66 -6.29
C GLU A 67 18.52 9.09 -6.06
N GLU A 68 17.63 10.06 -5.86
CA GLU A 68 17.99 11.45 -5.53
C GLU A 68 18.21 11.71 -4.02
N SER A 69 18.01 10.70 -3.16
CA SER A 69 18.01 10.85 -1.69
C SER A 69 17.02 11.92 -1.19
N LEU A 70 15.85 11.93 -1.81
CA LEU A 70 14.69 12.77 -1.51
C LEU A 70 13.53 11.90 -1.00
N GLU A 71 13.83 10.87 -0.20
CA GLU A 71 12.80 10.00 0.34
C GLU A 71 11.78 10.79 1.18
N PRO A 72 10.46 10.61 0.96
CA PRO A 72 9.46 11.23 1.82
C PRO A 72 9.62 10.69 3.24
N PRO A 73 9.52 11.54 4.29
CA PRO A 73 9.64 11.11 5.67
C PRO A 73 8.40 10.30 6.08
N LEU A 74 8.44 8.98 5.86
CA LEU A 74 7.39 8.05 6.30
C LEU A 74 7.37 7.85 7.84
N GLU A 75 8.36 8.42 8.53
CA GLU A 75 8.49 8.42 9.99
C GLU A 75 7.31 9.12 10.66
N GLY A 76 6.62 8.43 11.57
CA GLY A 76 5.50 9.00 12.32
C GLY A 76 4.13 8.85 11.66
N ILE A 77 4.06 8.32 10.42
CA ILE A 77 2.83 7.74 9.89
C ILE A 77 2.38 6.61 10.82
N ARG A 78 1.14 6.67 11.28
CA ARG A 78 0.53 5.72 12.22
C ARG A 78 -0.84 5.31 11.73
N ASP A 79 -1.29 4.13 12.14
CA ASP A 79 -2.70 3.81 11.98
C ASP A 79 -3.56 4.77 12.83
N VAL A 80 -4.42 5.51 12.14
CA VAL A 80 -5.39 6.45 12.72
C VAL A 80 -6.84 6.03 12.46
N ARG A 81 -7.08 4.83 11.91
CA ARG A 81 -8.41 4.32 11.55
C ARG A 81 -9.39 4.36 12.72
N GLU A 82 -8.96 3.91 13.91
CA GLU A 82 -9.79 3.91 15.12
C GLU A 82 -10.14 5.33 15.61
N GLN A 83 -9.17 6.25 15.56
CA GLN A 83 -9.30 7.63 15.97
C GLN A 83 -10.25 8.38 15.03
N VAL A 84 -10.11 8.17 13.73
CA VAL A 84 -11.02 8.72 12.71
C VAL A 84 -12.44 8.16 12.89
N ALA A 85 -12.59 6.85 13.12
CA ALA A 85 -13.90 6.23 13.38
C ALA A 85 -14.56 6.78 14.66
N HIS A 86 -13.79 6.97 15.74
CA HIS A 86 -14.29 7.57 16.98
C HIS A 86 -14.75 9.03 16.77
N ALA A 87 -13.95 9.83 16.06
CA ALA A 87 -14.29 11.22 15.74
C ALA A 87 -15.52 11.33 14.81
N ALA A 88 -15.66 10.43 13.84
CA ALA A 88 -16.82 10.37 12.95
C ALA A 88 -18.15 10.09 13.68
N LEU A 89 -18.09 9.42 14.84
CA LEU A 89 -19.23 9.20 15.74
C LEU A 89 -19.48 10.38 16.71
N GLY A 90 -18.77 11.50 16.55
CA GLY A 90 -18.85 12.67 17.43
C GLY A 90 -18.01 12.55 18.71
N GLY A 91 -17.14 11.55 18.81
CA GLY A 91 -16.24 11.33 19.94
C GLY A 91 -15.08 12.32 19.99
N ALA A 92 -14.68 12.74 21.19
CA ALA A 92 -13.58 13.67 21.38
C ALA A 92 -12.24 12.94 21.46
N LEU A 93 -11.30 13.31 20.57
CA LEU A 93 -9.95 12.77 20.57
C LEU A 93 -9.07 13.44 21.65
N SER A 94 -8.19 12.65 22.26
CA SER A 94 -7.17 13.16 23.18
C SER A 94 -6.14 14.02 22.44
N PRO A 95 -5.41 14.93 23.12
CA PRO A 95 -4.36 15.74 22.48
C PRO A 95 -3.30 14.91 21.74
N LEU A 96 -2.98 13.71 22.25
CA LEU A 96 -2.06 12.78 21.60
C LEU A 96 -2.67 12.14 20.35
N ALA A 97 -3.93 11.72 20.41
CA ALA A 97 -4.64 11.16 19.25
C ALA A 97 -4.84 12.20 18.14
N LEU A 98 -5.16 13.45 18.49
CA LEU A 98 -5.20 14.57 17.55
C LEU A 98 -3.85 14.82 16.89
N ARG A 99 -2.75 14.75 17.66
CA ARG A 99 -1.39 14.88 17.12
C ARG A 99 -1.06 13.75 16.15
N HIS A 100 -1.42 12.50 16.45
CA HIS A 100 -1.22 11.37 15.53
C HIS A 100 -2.00 11.54 14.22
N VAL A 101 -3.25 12.03 14.27
CA VAL A 101 -4.04 12.34 13.07
C VAL A 101 -3.39 13.46 12.24
N ALA A 102 -2.88 14.50 12.90
CA ALA A 102 -2.19 15.60 12.21
C ALA A 102 -0.86 15.16 11.56
N ASP A 103 -0.03 14.41 12.30
CA ASP A 103 1.22 13.84 11.79
C ASP A 103 0.95 12.95 10.56
N ALA A 104 -0.09 12.09 10.62
CA ALA A 104 -0.46 11.17 9.53
C ALA A 104 -1.11 11.82 8.29
N SER A 105 -1.47 13.11 8.36
CA SER A 105 -1.99 13.88 7.21
C SER A 105 -0.99 14.90 6.65
N ALA A 106 0.19 15.01 7.26
CA ALA A 106 1.24 15.95 6.89
C ALA A 106 2.40 15.30 6.11
N GLY A 107 2.46 13.97 6.09
CA GLY A 107 3.27 13.16 5.16
C GLY A 107 2.43 12.68 3.98
#